data_AF-A0AB34KEN7-F1
#
_entry.id   AF-A0AB34KEN7-F1
#
_cell.length_a   1.000
_cell.length_b   1.000
_cell.length_c   1.000
_cell.angle_alpha   90.00
_cell.angle_beta   90.00
_cell.angle_gamma   90.00
#
_symmetry.space_group_name_H-M   'P 1'
#
loop_
_entity.id
_entity.type
_entity.pdbx_description
1 polymer ?
#
loop_
_entity_poly.entity_id
_entity_poly.type
_entity_poly.pdbx_seq_one_letter_code
_entity_poly.pdbx_strand_id
1 'polypeptide(L)'
;MPKATSRPKPTARKDPLSKPPTKESTATNDKDDKTKPDEPNPSKDPKASHLYTDDNPSTTLHGTGFKDAATAHHTLSLIATRSLTYQFQTVNTLFHRARNHPSVKRTRSKTAEDKSESEGPAGILAAIDVFQTWLETTYPASKGALRAGGGFKPLLSKKCVERFLPGLEERGVGKEALEFARLYVSLPRNRRLGNVLVDEGEPGGKDWEVMRYEALDGLVEAGKEEGGSWEEGELWDGEGELSEVHARLVAWGWSPVGERRLERVKG
;
A
#
# COMPACT_ATOMS: atom_id res chain seq x y z
N MET A 1 12.01 54.95 33.02
CA MET A 1 12.27 54.30 34.32
C MET A 1 11.04 53.45 34.72
N PRO A 2 11.22 52.36 35.49
CA PRO A 2 10.87 50.94 35.22
C PRO A 2 9.45 50.52 35.68
N LYS A 3 8.87 49.35 35.32
CA LYS A 3 9.26 47.96 35.69
C LYS A 3 8.64 46.86 34.81
N ALA A 4 9.39 45.76 34.77
CA ALA A 4 9.22 44.52 34.03
C ALA A 4 8.14 43.57 34.56
N THR A 5 7.67 42.66 33.69
CA THR A 5 7.16 41.34 34.08
C THR A 5 7.66 40.25 33.12
N SER A 6 7.90 39.07 33.71
CA SER A 6 8.80 38.00 33.29
C SER A 6 8.13 36.86 32.49
N ARG A 7 8.88 36.27 31.55
CA ARG A 7 8.64 34.97 30.89
C ARG A 7 8.77 33.78 31.87
N PRO A 8 8.01 32.68 31.67
CA PRO A 8 8.41 31.34 32.11
C PRO A 8 9.19 30.59 31.01
N LYS A 9 10.25 29.88 31.43
CA LYS A 9 11.10 28.97 30.63
C LYS A 9 10.43 27.59 30.42
N PRO A 10 10.75 26.86 29.33
CA PRO A 10 10.43 25.45 29.17
C PRO A 10 11.46 24.56 29.89
N THR A 11 11.01 23.55 30.64
CA THR A 11 11.89 22.56 31.30
C THR A 11 12.01 21.27 30.49
N ALA A 12 13.23 20.73 30.52
CA ALA A 12 13.73 19.66 29.69
C ALA A 12 13.40 18.24 30.18
N ARG A 13 13.56 17.30 29.24
CA ARG A 13 13.54 15.83 29.36
C ARG A 13 14.31 15.27 30.56
N LYS A 14 13.85 14.12 31.06
CA LYS A 14 14.69 13.05 31.65
C LYS A 14 14.16 11.67 31.27
N ASP A 15 14.94 10.92 30.49
CA ASP A 15 15.06 9.45 30.65
C ASP A 15 15.83 9.19 31.95
N PRO A 16 15.56 8.07 32.66
CA PRO A 16 16.59 7.04 32.66
C PRO A 16 16.09 5.60 32.81
N LEU A 17 16.73 4.70 32.05
CA LEU A 17 17.03 3.33 32.42
C LEU A 17 17.55 3.27 33.87
N SER A 18 16.83 2.58 34.77
CA SER A 18 17.34 2.11 36.05
C SER A 18 16.64 0.80 36.43
N LYS A 19 17.39 -0.32 36.37
CA LYS A 19 17.01 -1.62 36.95
C LYS A 19 16.96 -1.53 38.48
N PRO A 20 16.13 -2.34 39.15
CA PRO A 20 16.45 -2.87 40.48
C PRO A 20 16.70 -4.40 40.47
N PRO A 21 17.31 -4.95 41.54
CA PRO A 21 18.03 -6.22 41.51
C PRO A 21 17.20 -7.46 41.91
N THR A 22 17.84 -8.58 41.63
CA THR A 22 17.62 -10.00 41.92
C THR A 22 17.01 -10.33 43.29
N LYS A 23 16.12 -11.33 43.32
CA LYS A 23 15.96 -12.27 44.43
C LYS A 23 16.01 -13.70 43.89
N GLU A 24 17.06 -14.43 44.29
CA GLU A 24 17.10 -15.89 44.27
C GLU A 24 16.08 -16.47 45.26
N SER A 25 15.59 -17.68 44.95
CA SER A 25 15.49 -18.80 45.90
C SER A 25 15.10 -20.10 45.18
N THR A 26 16.08 -20.99 45.11
CA THR A 26 16.04 -22.45 45.33
C THR A 26 15.26 -23.40 44.40
N ALA A 27 16.04 -24.36 43.90
CA ALA A 27 15.70 -25.53 43.11
C ALA A 27 15.18 -26.71 43.95
N THR A 28 14.43 -27.62 43.30
CA THR A 28 14.58 -29.08 43.45
C THR A 28 14.30 -29.78 42.13
N ASN A 29 15.18 -30.74 41.80
CA ASN A 29 15.13 -31.65 40.66
C ASN A 29 14.04 -32.72 40.84
N ASP A 30 13.49 -33.25 39.75
CA ASP A 30 13.54 -34.69 39.50
C ASP A 30 13.35 -35.03 38.02
N LYS A 31 14.13 -36.01 37.56
CA LYS A 31 14.09 -36.60 36.22
C LYS A 31 13.13 -37.78 36.25
N ASP A 32 12.32 -37.97 35.22
CA ASP A 32 12.37 -39.24 34.47
C ASP A 32 11.61 -39.21 33.13
N ASP A 33 12.15 -40.03 32.25
CA ASP A 33 11.92 -40.29 30.83
C ASP A 33 10.50 -40.80 30.48
N LYS A 34 9.92 -40.31 29.38
CA LYS A 34 9.24 -41.14 28.36
C LYS A 34 8.74 -40.36 27.14
N THR A 35 9.19 -40.85 25.99
CA THR A 35 8.88 -40.52 24.60
C THR A 35 7.38 -40.60 24.24
N LYS A 36 6.83 -39.54 23.64
CA LYS A 36 5.68 -39.56 22.69
C LYS A 36 5.77 -38.37 21.71
N PRO A 37 5.32 -38.51 20.45
CA PRO A 37 5.46 -37.49 19.41
C PRO A 37 4.44 -36.36 19.61
N ASP A 38 4.91 -35.12 19.72
CA ASP A 38 4.05 -33.94 19.82
C ASP A 38 3.35 -33.66 18.48
N GLU A 39 2.02 -33.71 18.53
CA GLU A 39 1.09 -33.13 17.57
C GLU A 39 1.35 -31.62 17.39
N PRO A 40 1.00 -31.03 16.22
CA PRO A 40 1.34 -29.65 15.92
C PRO A 40 0.62 -28.68 16.85
N ASN A 41 1.39 -28.03 17.72
CA ASN A 41 0.94 -27.04 18.69
C ASN A 41 0.34 -25.80 17.97
N PRO A 42 -0.97 -25.52 18.08
CA PRO A 42 -1.59 -24.36 17.47
C PRO A 42 -1.49 -23.18 18.45
N SER A 43 -0.32 -22.57 18.54
CA SER A 43 -0.16 -21.29 19.25
C SER A 43 0.69 -20.32 18.44
N LYS A 44 0.04 -19.66 17.47
CA LYS A 44 0.53 -18.40 16.91
C LYS A 44 -0.56 -17.36 17.06
N ASP A 45 -0.21 -16.26 17.71
CA ASP A 45 -1.05 -15.07 17.84
C ASP A 45 -1.70 -14.73 16.49
N PRO A 46 -3.02 -14.55 16.40
CA PRO A 46 -3.70 -14.12 15.17
C PRO A 46 -3.29 -12.70 14.74
N LYS A 47 -2.52 -11.98 15.56
CA LYS A 47 -1.91 -10.67 15.25
C LYS A 47 -0.54 -10.76 14.59
N ALA A 48 0.12 -11.92 14.59
CA ALA A 48 1.26 -12.16 13.73
C ALA A 48 0.74 -12.45 12.32
N SER A 49 0.13 -11.44 11.68
CA SER A 49 -0.45 -11.56 10.34
C SER A 49 0.68 -11.91 9.37
N HIS A 50 0.82 -13.19 9.11
CA HIS A 50 1.78 -13.72 8.18
C HIS A 50 1.12 -13.60 6.80
N LEU A 51 0.99 -12.35 6.34
CA LEU A 51 0.35 -11.91 5.09
C LEU A 51 0.90 -12.60 3.81
N TYR A 52 1.92 -13.45 3.98
CA TYR A 52 2.67 -14.19 2.97
C TYR A 52 2.95 -15.64 3.41
N THR A 53 2.25 -16.18 4.43
CA THR A 53 2.01 -17.63 4.48
C THR A 53 0.61 -17.89 3.97
N ASP A 54 0.44 -19.10 3.46
CA ASP A 54 -0.77 -19.63 2.87
C ASP A 54 -1.98 -19.74 3.83
N ASP A 55 -1.87 -19.19 5.04
CA ASP A 55 -2.80 -19.41 6.15
C ASP A 55 -4.09 -18.55 6.06
N ASN A 56 -4.29 -17.76 4.99
CA ASN A 56 -5.52 -17.01 4.74
C ASN A 56 -5.99 -17.13 3.27
N PRO A 57 -6.86 -18.09 2.93
CA PRO A 57 -6.94 -18.67 1.58
C PRO A 57 -7.73 -17.87 0.54
N SER A 58 -8.48 -16.81 0.88
CA SER A 58 -9.33 -16.13 -0.13
C SER A 58 -8.73 -14.88 -0.76
N THR A 59 -7.70 -14.27 -0.15
CA THR A 59 -7.13 -12.97 -0.60
C THR A 59 -5.61 -12.94 -0.64
N THR A 60 -4.95 -14.05 -0.28
CA THR A 60 -3.49 -14.14 -0.25
C THR A 60 -2.97 -14.56 -1.61
N LEU A 61 -1.99 -13.81 -2.13
CA LEU A 61 -1.26 -14.22 -3.33
C LEU A 61 -0.36 -15.41 -3.01
N HIS A 62 -0.81 -16.60 -3.41
CA HIS A 62 -0.07 -17.84 -3.32
C HIS A 62 1.27 -17.74 -4.08
N GLY A 63 2.33 -18.34 -3.54
CA GLY A 63 3.65 -18.37 -4.19
C GLY A 63 4.52 -17.12 -3.99
N THR A 64 4.07 -16.13 -3.22
CA THR A 64 4.90 -14.98 -2.86
C THR A 64 5.93 -15.32 -1.77
N GLY A 65 7.14 -14.76 -1.85
CA GLY A 65 8.18 -15.08 -0.88
C GLY A 65 9.56 -14.47 -1.15
N PHE A 66 10.53 -14.84 -0.31
CA PHE A 66 11.92 -14.33 -0.35
C PHE A 66 12.97 -15.42 -0.12
N LYS A 67 12.63 -16.69 -0.41
CA LYS A 67 13.53 -17.84 -0.18
C LYS A 67 14.82 -17.72 -1.01
N ASP A 68 14.66 -17.37 -2.28
CA ASP A 68 15.74 -17.24 -3.26
C ASP A 68 15.37 -16.18 -4.33
N ALA A 69 16.33 -15.86 -5.22
CA ALA A 69 16.11 -14.90 -6.30
C ALA A 69 14.97 -15.30 -7.24
N ALA A 70 14.79 -16.60 -7.53
CA ALA A 70 13.72 -17.07 -8.41
C ALA A 70 12.34 -16.79 -7.79
N THR A 71 12.19 -17.06 -6.49
CA THR A 71 10.97 -16.75 -5.73
C THR A 71 10.71 -15.23 -5.68
N ALA A 72 11.77 -14.42 -5.54
CA ALA A 72 11.64 -12.97 -5.56
C ALA A 72 11.15 -12.44 -6.92
N HIS A 73 11.72 -12.93 -8.03
CA HIS A 73 11.25 -12.59 -9.38
C HIS A 73 9.84 -13.08 -9.65
N HIS A 74 9.49 -14.28 -9.18
CA HIS A 74 8.11 -14.79 -9.28
C HIS A 74 7.14 -13.88 -8.52
N THR A 75 7.51 -13.45 -7.31
CA THR A 75 6.72 -12.51 -6.52
C THR A 75 6.52 -11.18 -7.25
N LEU A 76 7.58 -10.61 -7.84
CA LEU A 76 7.47 -9.38 -8.64
C LEU A 76 6.54 -9.56 -9.84
N SER A 77 6.56 -10.73 -10.48
CA SER A 77 5.68 -11.05 -11.61
C SER A 77 4.21 -11.14 -11.19
N LEU A 78 3.92 -11.76 -10.05
CA LEU A 78 2.57 -11.91 -9.51
C LEU A 78 1.90 -10.57 -9.17
N ILE A 79 2.68 -9.60 -8.68
CA ILE A 79 2.16 -8.30 -8.26
C ILE A 79 2.22 -7.23 -9.36
N ALA A 80 2.81 -7.53 -10.54
CA ALA A 80 3.07 -6.54 -11.58
C ALA A 80 1.79 -5.86 -12.11
N THR A 81 0.66 -6.55 -12.04
CA THR A 81 -0.69 -6.09 -12.43
C THR A 81 -1.36 -5.20 -11.39
N ARG A 82 -0.84 -5.15 -10.16
CA ARG A 82 -1.35 -4.34 -9.04
C ARG A 82 -0.83 -2.91 -9.10
N SER A 83 -1.41 -2.00 -8.32
CA SER A 83 -0.97 -0.62 -8.27
C SER A 83 0.47 -0.50 -7.75
N LEU A 84 1.22 0.50 -8.20
CA LEU A 84 2.57 0.77 -7.69
C LEU A 84 2.58 0.95 -6.16
N THR A 85 1.48 1.46 -5.59
CA THR A 85 1.29 1.57 -4.14
C THR A 85 1.28 0.19 -3.47
N TYR A 86 0.54 -0.77 -4.03
CA TYR A 86 0.50 -2.16 -3.54
C TYR A 86 1.84 -2.85 -3.75
N GLN A 87 2.40 -2.77 -4.96
CA GLN A 87 3.69 -3.36 -5.30
C GLN A 87 4.78 -2.90 -4.33
N PHE A 88 4.86 -1.59 -4.08
CA PHE A 88 5.82 -1.04 -3.13
C PHE A 88 5.64 -1.57 -1.72
N GLN A 89 4.40 -1.63 -1.20
CA GLN A 89 4.13 -2.17 0.13
C GLN A 89 4.55 -3.64 0.24
N THR A 90 4.26 -4.43 -0.78
CA THR A 90 4.59 -5.84 -0.84
C THR A 90 6.09 -6.06 -0.86
N VAL A 91 6.79 -5.44 -1.81
CA VAL A 91 8.24 -5.56 -1.95
C VAL A 91 8.97 -5.03 -0.73
N ASN A 92 8.58 -3.85 -0.21
CA ASN A 92 9.21 -3.26 0.97
C ASN A 92 9.05 -4.15 2.20
N THR A 93 7.88 -4.77 2.37
CA THR A 93 7.64 -5.72 3.47
C THR A 93 8.51 -6.97 3.33
N LEU A 94 8.56 -7.58 2.15
CA LEU A 94 9.36 -8.78 1.91
C LEU A 94 10.87 -8.50 2.04
N PHE A 95 11.35 -7.37 1.53
CA PHE A 95 12.72 -6.91 1.68
C PHE A 95 13.13 -6.81 3.16
N HIS A 96 12.32 -6.14 3.99
CA HIS A 96 12.63 -6.00 5.42
C HIS A 96 12.50 -7.31 6.20
N ARG A 97 11.58 -8.21 5.81
CA ARG A 97 11.48 -9.56 6.39
C ARG A 97 12.72 -10.39 6.05
N ALA A 98 13.13 -10.40 4.79
CA ALA A 98 14.33 -11.10 4.32
C ALA A 98 15.60 -10.58 5.02
N ARG A 99 15.78 -9.25 5.05
CA ARG A 99 16.95 -8.60 5.68
C ARG A 99 17.08 -8.89 7.17
N ASN A 100 15.95 -9.12 7.84
CA ASN A 100 15.90 -9.40 9.28
C ASN A 100 15.79 -10.90 9.61
N HIS A 101 15.79 -11.78 8.60
CA HIS A 101 15.62 -13.20 8.78
C HIS A 101 16.74 -13.81 9.66
N PRO A 102 16.43 -14.74 10.59
CA PRO A 102 17.42 -15.31 11.50
C PRO A 102 18.65 -15.91 10.80
N SER A 103 18.49 -16.55 9.64
CA SER A 103 19.64 -17.10 8.89
C SER A 103 20.59 -16.00 8.36
N VAL A 104 20.06 -14.87 7.91
CA VAL A 104 20.84 -13.71 7.48
C VAL A 104 21.53 -13.05 8.68
N LYS A 105 20.80 -12.85 9.79
CA LYS A 105 21.36 -12.29 11.03
C LYS A 105 22.47 -13.18 11.61
N ARG A 106 22.23 -14.49 11.70
CA ARG A 106 23.20 -15.49 12.19
C ARG A 106 24.45 -15.53 11.33
N THR A 107 24.32 -15.34 10.02
CA THR A 107 25.50 -15.28 9.12
C THR A 107 26.30 -14.00 9.30
N ARG A 108 25.64 -12.86 9.55
CA ARG A 108 26.34 -11.61 9.89
C ARG A 108 27.02 -11.64 11.26
N SER A 109 26.56 -12.49 12.18
CA SER A 109 27.11 -12.61 13.54
C SER A 109 28.13 -13.74 13.71
N LYS A 110 28.31 -14.62 12.72
CA LYS A 110 29.29 -15.70 12.77
C LYS A 110 30.67 -15.19 12.37
N THR A 111 31.67 -15.41 13.22
CA THR A 111 33.09 -15.32 12.87
C THR A 111 33.47 -16.45 11.90
N ALA A 112 34.57 -16.27 11.17
CA ALA A 112 34.95 -17.09 10.01
C ALA A 112 35.11 -18.61 10.30
N GLU A 113 35.21 -19.00 11.57
CA GLU A 113 35.55 -20.35 12.02
C GLU A 113 34.35 -21.32 12.11
N ASP A 114 33.11 -20.82 12.00
CA ASP A 114 31.88 -21.57 12.35
C ASP A 114 30.96 -21.88 11.14
N LYS A 115 31.55 -21.93 9.94
CA LYS A 115 30.86 -22.18 8.66
C LYS A 115 30.74 -23.70 8.38
N SER A 116 29.76 -24.37 8.98
CA SER A 116 29.33 -25.69 8.49
C SER A 116 28.28 -25.57 7.39
N GLU A 117 28.27 -26.58 6.51
CA GLU A 117 27.52 -26.70 5.24
C GLU A 117 26.00 -26.93 5.40
N SER A 118 25.28 -26.03 6.09
CA SER A 118 23.83 -25.93 5.85
C SER A 118 23.60 -24.94 4.71
N GLU A 119 22.74 -25.26 3.73
CA GLU A 119 22.30 -24.34 2.65
C GLU A 119 22.19 -22.90 3.19
N GLY A 120 23.21 -22.09 2.89
CA GLY A 120 23.45 -20.83 3.59
C GLY A 120 22.37 -19.79 3.29
N PRO A 121 22.43 -18.59 3.90
CA PRO A 121 21.51 -17.50 3.56
C PRO A 121 21.68 -16.98 2.12
N ALA A 122 22.51 -17.62 1.28
CA ALA A 122 22.83 -17.19 -0.08
C ALA A 122 21.57 -16.96 -0.93
N GLY A 123 20.58 -17.85 -0.84
CA GLY A 123 19.27 -17.66 -1.50
C GLY A 123 18.57 -16.39 -1.01
N ILE A 124 18.44 -16.21 0.30
CA ILE A 124 17.76 -15.05 0.89
C ILE A 124 18.52 -13.75 0.58
N LEU A 125 19.86 -13.78 0.55
CA LEU A 125 20.67 -12.64 0.14
C LEU A 125 20.42 -12.28 -1.33
N ALA A 126 20.36 -13.26 -2.22
CA ALA A 126 20.02 -13.01 -3.62
C ALA A 126 18.59 -12.44 -3.78
N ALA A 127 17.63 -12.89 -2.96
CA ALA A 127 16.28 -12.30 -2.93
C ALA A 127 16.29 -10.84 -2.44
N ILE A 128 17.12 -10.52 -1.43
CA ILE A 128 17.30 -9.14 -0.93
C ILE A 128 17.80 -8.23 -2.06
N ASP A 129 18.80 -8.67 -2.84
CA ASP A 129 19.38 -7.89 -3.93
C ASP A 129 18.35 -7.59 -5.03
N VAL A 130 17.50 -8.58 -5.38
CA VAL A 130 16.39 -8.40 -6.34
C VAL A 130 15.41 -7.34 -5.85
N PHE A 131 14.94 -7.44 -4.60
CA PHE A 131 13.99 -6.46 -4.06
C PHE A 131 14.60 -5.08 -3.88
N GLN A 132 15.87 -5.00 -3.47
CA GLN A 132 16.59 -3.73 -3.34
C GLN A 132 16.69 -3.03 -4.69
N THR A 133 17.10 -3.76 -5.72
CA THR A 133 17.17 -3.25 -7.09
C THR A 133 15.80 -2.70 -7.52
N TRP A 134 14.73 -3.47 -7.30
CA TRP A 134 13.38 -3.02 -7.64
C TRP A 134 12.98 -1.73 -6.89
N LEU A 135 13.27 -1.64 -5.58
CA LEU A 135 12.91 -0.47 -4.74
C LEU A 135 13.70 0.79 -5.12
N GLU A 136 14.95 0.65 -5.55
CA GLU A 136 15.85 1.76 -5.84
C GLU A 136 15.81 2.21 -7.30
N THR A 137 15.48 1.31 -8.24
CA THR A 137 15.47 1.61 -9.68
C THR A 137 14.10 1.48 -10.31
N THR A 138 13.49 0.30 -10.27
CA THR A 138 12.23 0.02 -10.97
C THR A 138 11.07 0.85 -10.44
N TYR A 139 10.91 0.93 -9.11
CA TYR A 139 9.80 1.66 -8.50
C TYR A 139 9.88 3.18 -8.73
N PRO A 140 11.01 3.87 -8.49
CA PRO A 140 11.13 5.30 -8.78
C PRO A 140 10.92 5.62 -10.26
N ALA A 141 11.46 4.80 -11.17
CA ALA A 141 11.25 4.97 -12.60
C ALA A 141 9.77 4.80 -12.98
N SER A 142 9.12 3.74 -12.52
CA SER A 142 7.70 3.48 -12.79
C SER A 142 6.81 4.59 -12.20
N LYS A 143 7.13 5.06 -10.99
CA LYS A 143 6.41 6.16 -10.35
C LYS A 143 6.60 7.48 -11.09
N GLY A 144 7.82 7.75 -11.59
CA GLY A 144 8.13 8.93 -12.39
C GLY A 144 7.47 8.91 -13.78
N ALA A 145 7.19 7.72 -14.32
CA ALA A 145 6.49 7.56 -15.59
C ALA A 145 4.96 7.79 -15.49
N LEU A 146 4.38 7.79 -14.29
CA LEU A 146 2.96 8.08 -14.11
C LEU A 146 2.65 9.55 -14.45
N ARG A 147 1.67 9.75 -15.34
CA ARG A 147 1.16 11.08 -15.70
C ARG A 147 0.44 11.78 -14.53
N ALA A 148 0.18 13.07 -14.69
CA ALA A 148 -0.60 13.88 -13.75
C ALA A 148 -0.13 13.80 -12.28
N GLY A 149 1.19 13.97 -12.04
CA GLY A 149 1.74 14.05 -10.68
C GLY A 149 1.64 12.77 -9.86
N GLY A 150 1.64 11.60 -10.52
CA GLY A 150 1.57 10.29 -9.85
C GLY A 150 0.20 9.61 -9.93
N GLY A 151 -0.48 9.75 -11.08
CA GLY A 151 -1.70 9.02 -11.42
C GLY A 151 -2.99 9.79 -11.13
N PHE A 152 -3.07 11.04 -11.59
CA PHE A 152 -4.26 11.89 -11.46
C PHE A 152 -4.67 12.09 -10.00
N LYS A 153 -3.70 12.49 -9.18
CA LYS A 153 -3.88 12.82 -7.74
C LYS A 153 -3.86 14.34 -7.56
N PRO A 154 -4.58 14.90 -6.56
CA PRO A 154 -5.42 14.22 -5.56
C PRO A 154 -6.76 13.71 -6.12
N LEU A 155 -7.39 12.80 -5.38
CA LEU A 155 -8.76 12.37 -5.68
C LEU A 155 -9.75 13.43 -5.21
N LEU A 156 -10.87 13.56 -5.94
CA LEU A 156 -12.04 14.29 -5.47
C LEU A 156 -12.53 13.69 -4.15
N SER A 157 -13.06 14.54 -3.27
CA SER A 157 -13.67 14.11 -2.02
C SER A 157 -14.86 13.19 -2.29
N LYS A 158 -15.12 12.24 -1.38
CA LYS A 158 -16.26 11.33 -1.49
C LYS A 158 -17.59 12.07 -1.59
N LYS A 159 -17.72 13.18 -0.85
CA LYS A 159 -18.89 14.05 -0.91
C LYS A 159 -19.08 14.69 -2.28
N CYS A 160 -17.98 15.10 -2.92
CA CYS A 160 -18.02 15.66 -4.27
C CYS A 160 -18.51 14.60 -5.26
N VAL A 161 -17.95 13.39 -5.24
CA VAL A 161 -18.37 12.31 -6.14
C VAL A 161 -19.82 11.88 -5.87
N GLU A 162 -20.20 11.73 -4.60
CA GLU A 162 -21.55 11.34 -4.16
C GLU A 162 -22.63 12.32 -4.67
N ARG A 163 -22.32 13.62 -4.68
CA ARG A 163 -23.23 14.66 -5.15
C ARG A 163 -23.66 14.44 -6.60
N PHE A 164 -22.73 14.10 -7.48
CA PHE A 164 -23.00 13.95 -8.92
C PHE A 164 -23.55 12.56 -9.28
N LEU A 165 -23.40 11.59 -8.38
CA LEU A 165 -23.72 10.17 -8.63
C LEU A 165 -25.14 9.93 -9.20
N PRO A 166 -26.21 10.63 -8.78
CA PRO A 166 -27.54 10.45 -9.34
C PRO A 166 -27.65 10.81 -10.84
N GLY A 167 -26.89 11.80 -11.31
CA GLY A 167 -26.97 12.30 -12.69
C GLY A 167 -25.94 11.69 -13.65
N LEU A 168 -24.96 10.92 -13.17
CA LEU A 168 -23.89 10.39 -14.02
C LEU A 168 -24.42 9.42 -15.10
N GLU A 169 -25.39 8.58 -14.77
CA GLU A 169 -25.93 7.58 -15.72
C GLU A 169 -26.67 8.23 -16.88
N GLU A 170 -27.49 9.25 -16.59
CA GLU A 170 -28.21 10.04 -17.60
C GLU A 170 -27.26 10.82 -18.51
N ARG A 171 -26.07 11.16 -18.02
CA ARG A 171 -25.00 11.85 -18.75
C ARG A 171 -24.10 10.92 -19.57
N GLY A 172 -24.49 9.66 -19.76
CA GLY A 172 -23.74 8.71 -20.62
C GLY A 172 -22.48 8.14 -19.97
N VAL A 173 -22.31 8.24 -18.66
CA VAL A 173 -21.16 7.64 -17.97
C VAL A 173 -21.25 6.11 -18.02
N GLY A 174 -20.17 5.49 -18.48
CA GLY A 174 -20.08 4.04 -18.62
C GLY A 174 -20.19 3.28 -17.29
N LYS A 175 -20.62 2.00 -17.38
CA LYS A 175 -20.88 1.13 -16.22
C LYS A 175 -19.70 1.02 -15.25
N GLU A 176 -18.48 0.85 -15.76
CA GLU A 176 -17.27 0.72 -14.94
C GLU A 176 -17.00 1.98 -14.11
N ALA A 177 -17.21 3.16 -14.70
CA ALA A 177 -17.01 4.44 -14.01
C ALA A 177 -18.07 4.66 -12.93
N LEU A 178 -19.33 4.27 -13.20
CA LEU A 178 -20.40 4.26 -12.22
C LEU A 178 -20.12 3.29 -11.06
N GLU A 179 -19.61 2.11 -11.36
CA GLU A 179 -19.23 1.11 -10.37
C GLU A 179 -18.11 1.63 -9.46
N PHE A 180 -17.04 2.19 -10.05
CA PHE A 180 -15.98 2.84 -9.30
C PHE A 180 -16.52 3.98 -8.43
N ALA A 181 -17.37 4.87 -8.97
CA ALA A 181 -17.91 6.01 -8.21
C ALA A 181 -18.69 5.53 -6.98
N ARG A 182 -19.58 4.54 -7.14
CA ARG A 182 -20.35 3.92 -6.05
C ARG A 182 -19.43 3.27 -5.02
N LEU A 183 -18.45 2.49 -5.47
CA LEU A 183 -17.47 1.84 -4.62
C LEU A 183 -16.66 2.88 -3.83
N TYR A 184 -16.14 3.91 -4.49
CA TYR A 184 -15.30 4.93 -3.88
C TYR A 184 -16.04 5.72 -2.79
N VAL A 185 -17.30 6.08 -3.04
CA VAL A 185 -18.17 6.75 -2.05
C VAL A 185 -18.41 5.85 -0.84
N SER A 186 -18.70 4.56 -1.05
CA SER A 186 -18.92 3.58 0.03
C SER A 186 -17.66 3.13 0.76
N LEU A 187 -16.47 3.42 0.21
CA LEU A 187 -15.21 2.87 0.72
C LEU A 187 -14.98 3.31 2.19
N PRO A 188 -14.58 2.42 3.11
CA PRO A 188 -14.22 2.83 4.47
C PRO A 188 -13.00 3.76 4.50
N ARG A 189 -12.89 4.65 5.49
CA ARG A 189 -11.76 5.62 5.61
C ARG A 189 -10.39 4.95 5.76
N ASN A 190 -10.34 3.74 6.30
CA ASN A 190 -9.11 2.96 6.50
C ASN A 190 -8.74 2.08 5.29
N ARG A 191 -9.60 2.00 4.27
CA ARG A 191 -9.34 1.23 3.05
C ARG A 191 -8.84 2.13 1.94
N ARG A 192 -7.84 1.65 1.20
CA ARG A 192 -7.24 2.32 0.04
C ARG A 192 -7.64 1.59 -1.23
N LEU A 193 -7.73 2.31 -2.35
CA LEU A 193 -8.08 1.73 -3.66
C LEU A 193 -7.12 0.61 -4.08
N GLY A 194 -5.81 0.76 -3.86
CA GLY A 194 -4.82 -0.29 -4.12
C GLY A 194 -5.00 -1.58 -3.30
N ASN A 195 -5.91 -1.58 -2.32
CA ASN A 195 -6.25 -2.75 -1.50
C ASN A 195 -7.67 -3.27 -1.78
N VAL A 196 -8.28 -2.86 -2.90
CA VAL A 196 -9.59 -3.33 -3.34
C VAL A 196 -9.46 -3.83 -4.77
N LEU A 197 -9.67 -5.12 -4.95
CA LEU A 197 -9.65 -5.76 -6.26
C LEU A 197 -10.84 -5.32 -7.11
N VAL A 198 -10.64 -5.28 -8.42
CA VAL A 198 -11.73 -5.15 -9.38
C VAL A 198 -12.52 -6.47 -9.41
N ASP A 199 -11.81 -7.60 -9.48
CA ASP A 199 -12.39 -8.93 -9.36
C ASP A 199 -11.81 -9.65 -8.12
N GLU A 200 -12.66 -9.90 -7.12
CA GLU A 200 -12.26 -10.63 -5.91
C GLU A 200 -11.89 -12.10 -6.20
N GLY A 201 -12.36 -12.67 -7.31
CA GLY A 201 -12.01 -14.00 -7.80
C GLY A 201 -10.60 -14.09 -8.40
N GLU A 202 -9.95 -12.96 -8.67
CA GLU A 202 -8.58 -12.89 -9.18
C GLU A 202 -7.64 -12.19 -8.18
N PRO A 203 -7.05 -12.92 -7.22
CA PRO A 203 -6.11 -12.34 -6.26
C PRO A 203 -4.85 -11.72 -6.89
N GLY A 204 -4.51 -12.08 -8.13
CA GLY A 204 -3.46 -11.41 -8.92
C GLY A 204 -3.99 -10.38 -9.91
N GLY A 205 -5.29 -10.13 -9.93
CA GLY A 205 -5.95 -9.20 -10.83
C GLY A 205 -5.71 -7.74 -10.46
N LYS A 206 -6.23 -6.84 -11.29
CA LYS A 206 -6.11 -5.39 -11.08
C LYS A 206 -6.86 -4.95 -9.83
N ASP A 207 -6.35 -3.91 -9.19
CA ASP A 207 -7.08 -3.16 -8.18
C ASP A 207 -7.70 -1.88 -8.76
N TRP A 208 -8.61 -1.28 -8.02
CA TRP A 208 -9.32 -0.08 -8.47
C TRP A 208 -8.41 1.16 -8.60
N GLU A 209 -7.20 1.17 -8.04
CA GLU A 209 -6.24 2.26 -8.29
C GLU A 209 -5.64 2.14 -9.70
N VAL A 210 -5.31 0.93 -10.15
CA VAL A 210 -4.88 0.67 -11.55
C VAL A 210 -6.01 0.95 -12.52
N MET A 211 -7.20 0.40 -12.27
CA MET A 211 -8.34 0.56 -13.19
C MET A 211 -8.68 2.05 -13.38
N ARG A 212 -8.71 2.81 -12.28
CA ARG A 212 -8.90 4.26 -12.32
C ARG A 212 -7.82 4.97 -13.13
N TYR A 213 -6.55 4.62 -12.92
CA TYR A 213 -5.44 5.25 -13.62
C TYR A 213 -5.54 5.02 -15.13
N GLU A 214 -5.73 3.78 -15.57
CA GLU A 214 -5.86 3.43 -16.99
C GLU A 214 -7.06 4.13 -17.64
N ALA A 215 -8.20 4.18 -16.94
CA ALA A 215 -9.38 4.87 -17.44
C ALA A 215 -9.13 6.38 -17.62
N LEU A 216 -8.47 7.03 -16.64
CA LEU A 216 -8.14 8.45 -16.75
C LEU A 216 -7.06 8.73 -17.80
N ASP A 217 -6.08 7.85 -17.92
CA ASP A 217 -5.01 7.96 -18.93
C ASP A 217 -5.56 7.90 -20.36
N GLY A 218 -6.60 7.09 -20.59
CA GLY A 218 -7.32 7.02 -21.85
C GLY A 218 -8.34 8.15 -22.07
N LEU A 219 -8.82 8.79 -21.01
CA LEU A 219 -9.78 9.90 -21.08
C LEU A 219 -9.13 11.27 -21.25
N VAL A 220 -7.96 11.46 -20.62
CA VAL A 220 -7.27 12.75 -20.59
C VAL A 220 -6.18 12.77 -21.64
N GLU A 221 -6.33 13.64 -22.63
CA GLU A 221 -5.32 13.85 -23.66
C GLU A 221 -3.99 14.31 -23.05
N ALA A 222 -2.88 13.97 -23.70
CA ALA A 222 -1.55 14.39 -23.23
C ALA A 222 -1.42 15.91 -23.19
N GLY A 223 -1.01 16.46 -22.04
CA GLY A 223 -0.95 17.89 -21.78
C GLY A 223 -2.21 18.45 -21.12
N LYS A 224 -3.32 17.70 -21.09
CA LYS A 224 -4.57 18.12 -20.44
C LYS A 224 -4.61 17.86 -18.93
N GLU A 225 -3.54 17.37 -18.33
CA GLU A 225 -3.47 17.12 -16.89
C GLU A 225 -3.32 18.41 -16.08
N GLU A 226 -2.80 19.46 -16.73
CA GLU A 226 -2.63 20.79 -16.16
C GLU A 226 -3.90 21.61 -16.45
N GLY A 227 -4.69 21.91 -15.41
CA GLY A 227 -6.07 22.42 -15.54
C GLY A 227 -6.32 23.69 -16.36
N GLY A 228 -5.29 24.35 -16.90
CA GLY A 228 -5.41 25.50 -17.82
C GLY A 228 -5.61 25.13 -19.29
N SER A 229 -5.58 23.84 -19.62
CA SER A 229 -5.66 23.29 -20.98
C SER A 229 -7.08 22.90 -21.42
N TRP A 230 -8.05 22.98 -20.51
CA TRP A 230 -9.45 22.65 -20.76
C TRP A 230 -10.27 23.89 -21.08
N GLU A 231 -11.08 23.82 -22.13
CA GLU A 231 -12.03 24.87 -22.48
C GLU A 231 -13.33 24.74 -21.68
N GLU A 232 -14.07 25.85 -21.55
CA GLU A 232 -15.32 25.89 -20.78
C GLU A 232 -16.35 24.89 -21.33
N GLY A 233 -16.52 24.84 -22.65
CA GLY A 233 -17.47 23.95 -23.32
C GLY A 233 -17.06 22.47 -23.29
N GLU A 234 -15.80 22.16 -22.97
CA GLU A 234 -15.37 20.78 -22.74
C GLU A 234 -15.77 20.30 -21.34
N LEU A 235 -15.85 21.21 -20.36
CA LEU A 235 -16.12 20.88 -18.96
C LEU A 235 -17.58 21.06 -18.57
N TRP A 236 -18.27 21.98 -19.23
CA TRP A 236 -19.63 22.37 -18.90
C TRP A 236 -20.49 22.38 -20.14
N ASP A 237 -21.75 22.00 -19.99
CA ASP A 237 -22.74 22.23 -21.03
C ASP A 237 -23.25 23.68 -21.02
N GLY A 238 -24.05 24.03 -22.03
CA GLY A 238 -24.62 25.37 -22.16
C GLY A 238 -25.58 25.78 -21.03
N GLU A 239 -25.96 24.85 -20.15
CA GLU A 239 -26.82 25.09 -19.00
C GLU A 239 -26.02 25.27 -17.69
N GLY A 240 -24.70 25.15 -17.76
CA GLY A 240 -23.80 25.26 -16.62
C GLY A 240 -23.69 23.97 -15.80
N GLU A 241 -24.11 22.85 -16.37
CA GLU A 241 -23.99 21.51 -15.79
C GLU A 241 -22.74 20.78 -16.33
N LEU A 242 -22.41 19.61 -15.78
CA LEU A 242 -21.26 18.84 -16.28
C LEU A 242 -21.50 18.35 -17.71
N SER A 243 -20.53 18.60 -18.60
CA SER A 243 -20.47 17.92 -19.89
C SER A 243 -20.32 16.40 -19.70
N GLU A 244 -20.59 15.61 -20.73
CA GLU A 244 -20.38 14.16 -20.72
C GLU A 244 -18.93 13.80 -20.34
N VAL A 245 -17.95 14.49 -20.96
CA VAL A 245 -16.52 14.25 -20.69
C VAL A 245 -16.20 14.53 -19.22
N HIS A 246 -16.65 15.66 -18.69
CA HIS A 246 -16.38 16.03 -17.31
C HIS A 246 -17.10 15.12 -16.31
N ALA A 247 -18.32 14.68 -16.62
CA ALA A 247 -19.05 13.69 -15.83
C ALA A 247 -18.27 12.37 -15.75
N ARG A 248 -17.66 11.91 -16.85
CA ARG A 248 -16.79 10.71 -16.85
C ARG A 248 -15.55 10.90 -15.99
N LEU A 249 -14.91 12.06 -16.04
CA LEU A 249 -13.75 12.37 -15.19
C LEU A 249 -14.13 12.37 -13.70
N VAL A 250 -15.23 13.04 -13.35
CA VAL A 250 -15.76 13.12 -11.98
C VAL A 250 -16.16 11.74 -11.48
N ALA A 251 -16.75 10.89 -12.33
CA ALA A 251 -17.06 9.51 -12.00
C ALA A 251 -15.80 8.74 -11.57
N TRP A 252 -14.68 8.94 -12.26
CA TRP A 252 -13.35 8.41 -11.87
C TRP A 252 -12.68 9.16 -10.71
N GLY A 253 -13.40 10.04 -10.02
CA GLY A 253 -12.91 10.77 -8.86
C GLY A 253 -11.77 11.73 -9.20
N TRP A 254 -11.79 12.33 -10.38
CA TRP A 254 -10.84 13.36 -10.81
C TRP A 254 -11.54 14.51 -11.52
N SER A 255 -10.96 15.70 -11.45
CA SER A 255 -11.38 16.84 -12.26
C SER A 255 -10.18 17.74 -12.52
N PRO A 256 -10.07 18.34 -13.72
CA PRO A 256 -9.05 19.34 -14.01
C PRO A 256 -9.28 20.66 -13.28
N VAL A 257 -10.48 20.86 -12.72
CA VAL A 257 -10.83 22.02 -11.92
C VAL A 257 -10.94 21.65 -10.44
N GLY A 258 -10.68 22.61 -9.57
CA GLY A 258 -10.80 22.37 -8.12
C GLY A 258 -12.24 22.12 -7.68
N GLU A 259 -12.42 21.35 -6.61
CA GLU A 259 -13.74 21.01 -6.03
C GLU A 259 -14.64 22.24 -5.79
N ARG A 260 -14.07 23.37 -5.36
CA ARG A 260 -14.82 24.63 -5.16
C ARG A 260 -15.55 25.12 -6.40
N ARG A 261 -15.06 24.76 -7.60
CA ARG A 261 -15.71 25.10 -8.87
C ARG A 261 -16.84 24.10 -9.17
N LEU A 262 -16.61 22.81 -8.95
CA LEU A 262 -17.64 21.77 -9.04
C LEU A 262 -18.80 22.03 -8.07
N GLU A 263 -18.52 22.55 -6.88
CA GLU A 263 -19.53 22.82 -5.86
C GLU A 263 -20.59 23.85 -6.28
N ARG A 264 -20.28 24.68 -7.29
CA ARG A 264 -21.18 25.73 -7.81
C ARG A 264 -22.20 25.22 -8.82
N VAL A 265 -22.00 24.01 -9.34
CA VAL A 265 -22.82 23.39 -10.39
C VAL A 265 -23.84 22.45 -9.77
N LYS A 266 -25.06 22.32 -10.32
CA LYS A 266 -26.02 21.38 -9.71
C LYS A 266 -25.49 19.95 -9.84
N GLY A 267 -25.72 19.19 -8.77
CA GLY A 267 -25.30 17.79 -8.67
C GLY A 267 -26.23 16.89 -9.45
#